data_AF-A0A7Z9QUY3-F1
#
_entry.id   AF-A0A7Z9QUY3-F1
#
_cell.length_a   1.000
_cell.length_b   1.000
_cell.length_c   1.000
_cell.angle_alpha   90.00
_cell.angle_beta   90.00
_cell.angle_gamma   90.00
#
_symmetry.space_group_name_H-M   'P 1'
#
loop_
_entity.id
_entity.type
_entity.pdbx_description
1 polymer ?
#
loop_
_entity_poly.entity_id
_entity_poly.type
_entity_poly.pdbx_seq_one_letter_code
_entity_poly.pdbx_strand_id
1 'polypeptide(L)'
;MKMIIKYKVVCLVIMLVTFLSFSQTSQAQIAFVSDRDWNYEIYVMDSSGNDLRRLTNHPAYDGQPSWSPNDKRIVFVSGRDGGESAEIYVVDSNGNNLRRLTNHLGKNESPSWSPDGRQIAFVSDRDWNYEIYVMD
;
A
#
# COMPACT_ATOMS: atom_id res chain seq x y z
N MET A 1 -60.13 -4.95 -31.85
CA MET A 1 -59.16 -3.98 -31.32
C MET A 1 -58.63 -4.48 -29.97
N LYS A 2 -57.29 -4.58 -29.85
CA LYS A 2 -56.45 -4.63 -28.63
C LYS A 2 -56.64 -5.77 -27.61
N MET A 3 -55.65 -6.67 -27.53
CA MET A 3 -54.66 -6.69 -26.43
C MET A 3 -53.81 -7.99 -26.50
N ILE A 4 -52.67 -7.94 -27.19
CA ILE A 4 -51.61 -8.96 -27.12
C ILE A 4 -50.31 -8.25 -26.76
N ILE A 5 -50.24 -7.51 -25.63
CA ILE A 5 -49.00 -6.84 -25.19
C ILE A 5 -48.97 -6.65 -23.67
N LYS A 6 -49.07 -7.72 -22.86
CA LYS A 6 -48.85 -7.59 -21.40
C LYS A 6 -47.73 -8.44 -20.80
N TYR A 7 -47.21 -9.43 -21.52
CA TYR A 7 -46.16 -10.31 -20.98
C TYR A 7 -44.74 -10.09 -21.54
N LYS A 8 -44.57 -9.28 -22.59
CA LYS A 8 -43.23 -9.01 -23.16
C LYS A 8 -42.40 -8.00 -22.36
N VAL A 9 -43.01 -7.17 -21.52
CA VAL A 9 -42.31 -6.10 -20.79
C VAL A 9 -41.75 -6.58 -19.44
N VAL A 10 -42.37 -7.59 -18.82
CA VAL A 10 -41.95 -8.10 -17.49
C VAL A 10 -40.64 -8.91 -17.58
N CYS A 11 -40.41 -9.65 -18.67
CA CYS A 11 -39.14 -10.36 -18.87
C CYS A 11 -37.94 -9.43 -19.16
N LEU A 12 -38.16 -8.24 -19.73
CA LEU A 12 -37.08 -7.32 -20.10
C LEU A 12 -36.48 -6.59 -18.88
N VAL A 13 -37.31 -6.31 -17.86
CA VAL A 13 -36.86 -5.66 -16.61
C VAL A 13 -36.10 -6.64 -15.71
N ILE A 14 -36.48 -7.93 -15.71
CA ILE A 14 -35.77 -8.97 -14.94
C ILE A 14 -34.43 -9.35 -15.59
N MET A 15 -34.29 -9.22 -16.93
CA MET A 15 -33.01 -9.42 -17.62
C MET A 15 -31.99 -8.29 -17.43
N LEU A 16 -32.42 -7.11 -16.97
CA LEU A 16 -31.54 -5.95 -16.78
C LEU A 16 -30.88 -5.91 -15.39
N VAL A 17 -31.43 -6.63 -14.40
CA VAL A 17 -30.95 -6.57 -13.00
C VAL A 17 -29.91 -7.66 -12.68
N THR A 18 -29.71 -8.65 -13.53
CA THR A 18 -28.67 -9.69 -13.33
C THR A 18 -27.30 -9.32 -13.91
N PHE A 19 -27.15 -8.17 -14.59
CA PHE A 19 -25.92 -7.84 -15.33
C PHE A 19 -24.92 -6.92 -14.62
N LEU A 20 -25.15 -6.55 -13.37
CA LEU A 20 -24.23 -5.69 -12.61
C LEU A 20 -23.88 -6.30 -11.25
N SER A 21 -23.41 -7.54 -11.28
CA SER A 21 -22.43 -7.99 -10.27
C SER A 21 -21.06 -7.95 -10.94
N PHE A 22 -20.60 -6.75 -11.28
CA PHE A 22 -19.18 -6.56 -11.51
C PHE A 22 -18.54 -6.71 -10.14
N SER A 23 -17.98 -7.87 -9.85
CA SER A 23 -16.95 -7.95 -8.83
C SER A 23 -15.87 -6.99 -9.29
N GLN A 24 -15.82 -5.81 -8.68
CA GLN A 24 -14.68 -4.93 -8.82
C GLN A 24 -13.55 -5.67 -8.13
N THR A 25 -12.84 -6.52 -8.87
CA THR A 25 -11.53 -6.98 -8.45
C THR A 25 -10.78 -5.71 -8.10
N SER A 26 -10.42 -5.54 -6.83
CA SER A 26 -9.50 -4.49 -6.44
C SER A 26 -8.29 -4.64 -7.36
N GLN A 27 -8.04 -3.62 -8.17
CA GLN A 27 -6.94 -3.67 -9.10
C GLN A 27 -5.67 -3.80 -8.26
N ALA A 28 -4.91 -4.86 -8.47
CA ALA A 28 -3.70 -5.10 -7.70
C ALA A 28 -2.78 -3.87 -7.84
N GLN A 29 -2.20 -3.44 -6.72
CA GLN A 29 -1.31 -2.28 -6.70
C GLN A 29 0.13 -2.73 -6.50
N ILE A 30 1.06 -1.99 -7.09
CA ILE A 30 2.50 -2.19 -6.94
C ILE A 30 3.03 -0.98 -6.19
N ALA A 31 3.82 -1.21 -5.13
CA ALA A 31 4.65 -0.18 -4.51
C ALA A 31 6.10 -0.44 -4.90
N PHE A 32 6.82 0.59 -5.30
CA PHE A 32 8.19 0.46 -5.76
C PHE A 32 8.98 1.74 -5.50
N VAL A 33 10.30 1.63 -5.53
CA VAL A 33 11.22 2.75 -5.31
C VAL A 33 11.65 3.33 -6.66
N SER A 34 11.68 4.66 -6.78
CA SER A 34 12.22 5.35 -7.96
C SER A 34 12.90 6.65 -7.59
N ASP A 35 13.95 7.00 -8.33
CA ASP A 35 14.78 8.20 -8.21
C ASP A 35 14.48 9.25 -9.29
N ARG A 36 13.36 9.10 -10.01
CA ARG A 36 12.97 9.95 -11.15
C ARG A 36 12.83 11.43 -10.81
N ASP A 37 12.61 11.76 -9.53
CA ASP A 37 12.49 13.12 -9.01
C ASP A 37 13.75 13.56 -8.24
N TRP A 38 14.92 13.00 -8.57
CA TRP A 38 16.25 13.31 -8.04
C TRP A 38 16.56 12.83 -6.63
N ASN A 39 15.64 12.10 -6.00
CA ASN A 39 15.85 11.37 -4.76
C ASN A 39 14.98 10.10 -4.73
N TYR A 40 15.36 9.11 -3.90
CA TYR A 40 14.63 7.85 -3.80
C TYR A 40 13.33 8.02 -3.03
N GLU A 41 12.23 7.72 -3.71
CA GLU A 41 10.87 7.85 -3.20
C GLU A 41 10.03 6.62 -3.51
N ILE A 42 8.95 6.45 -2.75
CA ILE A 42 7.98 5.39 -2.96
C ILE A 42 6.95 5.89 -3.96
N TYR A 43 6.77 5.11 -5.01
CA TYR A 43 5.70 5.27 -5.98
C TYR A 43 4.76 4.10 -5.90
N VAL A 44 3.52 4.36 -6.28
CA VAL A 44 2.49 3.34 -6.42
C VAL A 44 1.83 3.46 -7.77
N MET A 45 1.49 2.33 -8.36
CA MET A 45 0.77 2.23 -9.63
C MET A 45 -0.13 0.99 -9.59
N ASP A 46 -1.06 0.91 -10.53
CA ASP A 46 -1.81 -0.33 -10.73
C ASP A 46 -0.92 -1.44 -11.34
N SER A 47 -1.37 -2.68 -11.27
CA SER A 47 -0.64 -3.85 -11.82
C SER A 47 -0.48 -3.84 -13.33
N SER A 48 -1.20 -2.96 -14.03
CA SER A 48 -1.11 -2.74 -15.48
C SER A 48 -0.16 -1.58 -15.83
N GLY A 49 0.41 -0.90 -14.83
CA GLY A 49 1.31 0.24 -14.99
C GLY A 49 0.62 1.61 -15.10
N ASN A 50 -0.70 1.70 -14.95
CA ASN A 50 -1.42 2.98 -14.92
C ASN A 50 -1.54 3.52 -13.49
N ASP A 51 -2.18 4.69 -13.34
CA ASP A 51 -2.41 5.36 -12.05
C ASP A 51 -1.15 5.56 -11.20
N LEU A 52 -0.02 5.75 -11.90
CA LEU A 52 1.27 6.05 -11.32
C LEU A 52 1.20 7.36 -10.53
N ARG A 53 1.50 7.28 -9.24
CA ARG A 53 1.58 8.43 -8.34
C ARG A 53 2.74 8.28 -7.36
N ARG A 54 3.33 9.40 -6.99
CA ARG A 54 4.31 9.52 -5.91
C ARG A 54 3.59 9.44 -4.57
N LEU A 55 4.03 8.58 -3.68
CA LEU A 55 3.43 8.37 -2.36
C LEU A 55 4.15 9.14 -1.26
N THR A 56 5.47 9.27 -1.37
CA THR A 56 6.31 9.98 -0.40
C THR A 56 7.03 11.15 -1.07
N ASN A 57 7.31 12.21 -0.31
CA ASN A 57 8.05 13.38 -0.80
C ASN A 57 8.89 13.97 0.33
N HIS A 58 10.15 13.55 0.42
CA HIS A 58 11.11 14.02 1.41
C HIS A 58 12.54 13.95 0.85
N PRO A 59 13.43 14.93 1.07
CA PRO A 59 14.80 14.90 0.51
C PRO A 59 15.68 13.70 0.91
N ALA A 60 15.27 12.95 1.93
CA ALA A 60 16.00 11.77 2.39
C ALA A 60 15.65 10.53 1.55
N TYR A 61 16.37 9.45 1.77
CA TYR A 61 16.01 8.15 1.20
C TYR A 61 14.67 7.66 1.78
N ASP A 62 13.72 7.31 0.91
CA ASP A 62 12.55 6.50 1.22
C ASP A 62 12.57 5.22 0.37
N GLY A 63 12.50 4.05 1.00
CA GLY A 63 12.59 2.79 0.27
C GLY A 63 12.17 1.55 1.04
N GLN A 64 12.39 0.38 0.43
CA GLN A 64 11.98 -0.94 0.94
C GLN A 64 10.49 -1.01 1.35
N PRO A 65 9.54 -0.64 0.44
CA PRO A 65 8.12 -0.63 0.77
C PRO A 65 7.55 -2.05 0.91
N SER A 66 6.62 -2.22 1.85
CA SER A 66 5.81 -3.43 2.02
C SER A 66 4.35 -3.08 2.28
N TRP A 67 3.45 -3.69 1.50
CA TRP A 67 2.01 -3.50 1.62
C TRP A 67 1.45 -4.20 2.86
N SER A 68 0.53 -3.54 3.56
CA SER A 68 -0.32 -4.20 4.54
C SER A 68 -1.27 -5.19 3.83
N PRO A 69 -1.64 -6.32 4.45
CA PRO A 69 -2.51 -7.34 3.83
C PRO A 69 -3.90 -6.86 3.40
N ASN A 70 -4.32 -5.68 3.84
CA ASN A 70 -5.61 -5.07 3.52
C ASN A 70 -5.52 -3.92 2.50
N ASP A 71 -4.36 -3.71 1.88
CA ASP A 71 -4.08 -2.68 0.86
C ASP A 71 -4.30 -1.22 1.33
N LYS A 72 -4.43 -0.99 2.64
CA LYS A 72 -4.68 0.37 3.18
C LYS A 72 -3.42 1.13 3.54
N ARG A 73 -2.31 0.43 3.80
CA ARG A 73 -1.08 1.03 4.31
C ARG A 73 0.14 0.42 3.65
N ILE A 74 1.22 1.19 3.62
CA ILE A 74 2.56 0.76 3.24
C ILE A 74 3.49 1.08 4.39
N VAL A 75 4.29 0.09 4.81
CA VAL A 75 5.46 0.33 5.66
C VAL A 75 6.70 0.45 4.80
N PHE A 76 7.65 1.26 5.23
CA PHE A 76 8.86 1.52 4.47
C PHE A 76 9.97 2.06 5.36
N VAL A 77 11.18 2.11 4.84
CA VAL A 77 12.36 2.67 5.49
C VAL A 77 12.55 4.11 5.06
N SER A 78 12.82 5.00 6.02
CA SER A 78 13.12 6.41 5.77
C SER A 78 14.34 6.88 6.55
N GLY A 79 15.18 7.68 5.91
CA GLY A 79 16.28 8.41 6.56
C GLY A 79 15.91 9.83 7.01
N ARG A 80 14.62 10.17 7.11
CA ARG A 80 14.17 11.57 7.29
C ARG A 80 14.49 12.20 8.64
N ASP A 81 14.73 11.39 9.67
CA ASP A 81 15.06 11.88 11.02
C ASP A 81 16.54 12.26 11.18
N GLY A 82 17.37 12.00 10.16
CA GLY A 82 18.80 12.28 10.17
C GLY A 82 19.63 11.30 11.03
N GLY A 83 20.96 11.50 11.03
CA GLY A 83 21.91 10.62 11.72
C GLY A 83 22.27 9.36 10.92
N GLU A 84 22.86 8.37 11.59
CA GLU A 84 23.18 7.06 11.01
C GLU A 84 22.00 6.07 11.08
N SER A 85 20.84 6.52 11.56
CA SER A 85 19.63 5.71 11.77
C SER A 85 18.68 5.78 10.59
N ALA A 86 18.39 4.61 10.01
CA ALA A 86 17.23 4.40 9.15
C ALA A 86 16.05 3.95 10.02
N GLU A 87 14.86 4.47 9.76
CA GLU A 87 13.68 4.25 10.58
C GLU A 87 12.53 3.67 9.78
N ILE A 88 11.68 2.88 10.42
CA ILE A 88 10.47 2.35 9.80
C ILE A 88 9.35 3.37 9.94
N TYR A 89 8.73 3.66 8.81
CA TYR A 89 7.59 4.54 8.66
C TYR A 89 6.40 3.76 8.12
N VAL A 90 5.21 4.31 8.36
CA VAL A 90 3.98 3.86 7.73
C VAL A 90 3.24 5.05 7.13
N VAL A 91 2.62 4.83 5.99
CA VAL A 91 1.75 5.79 5.29
C VAL A 91 0.52 5.06 4.77
N ASP A 92 -0.61 5.75 4.70
CA ASP A 92 -1.80 5.22 4.05
C ASP A 92 -1.58 5.12 2.52
N SER A 93 -2.29 4.23 1.84
CA SER A 93 -2.15 3.99 0.40
C SER A 93 -2.55 5.18 -0.50
N ASN A 94 -3.17 6.19 0.11
CA ASN A 94 -3.50 7.48 -0.49
C ASN A 94 -2.47 8.59 -0.16
N GLY A 95 -1.40 8.30 0.57
CA GLY A 95 -0.35 9.24 0.97
C GLY A 95 -0.59 9.96 2.29
N ASN A 96 -1.73 9.75 2.95
CA ASN A 96 -2.05 10.41 4.22
C ASN A 96 -1.46 9.66 5.44
N ASN A 97 -1.58 10.27 6.62
CA ASN A 97 -1.28 9.66 7.92
C ASN A 97 0.14 9.08 8.04
N LEU A 98 1.09 9.70 7.33
CA LEU A 98 2.51 9.37 7.42
C LEU A 98 2.99 9.54 8.86
N ARG A 99 3.59 8.49 9.43
CA ARG A 99 4.16 8.52 10.79
C ARG A 99 5.31 7.53 10.96
N ARG A 100 6.22 7.86 11.87
CA ARG A 100 7.34 7.03 12.30
C ARG A 100 6.85 5.92 13.23
N LEU A 101 7.39 4.71 13.10
CA LEU A 101 7.06 3.54 13.94
C LEU A 101 8.21 3.13 14.87
N THR A 102 9.47 3.27 14.45
CA THR A 102 10.65 2.98 15.27
C THR A 102 11.37 4.26 15.67
N ASN A 103 11.98 4.32 16.86
CA ASN A 103 12.76 5.49 17.29
C ASN A 103 13.95 5.14 18.19
N HIS A 104 14.49 3.93 18.04
CA HIS A 104 15.61 3.45 18.83
C HIS A 104 16.94 3.70 18.12
N LEU A 105 18.04 3.59 18.86
CA LEU A 105 19.38 3.58 18.27
C LEU A 105 19.52 2.43 17.26
N GLY A 106 20.32 2.64 16.22
CA GLY A 106 20.54 1.67 15.15
C GLY A 106 19.74 1.97 13.88
N LYS A 107 19.97 1.15 12.86
CA LYS A 107 19.25 1.09 11.59
C LYS A 107 18.11 0.09 11.71
N ASN A 108 16.98 0.43 11.12
CA ASN A 108 15.81 -0.43 11.01
C ASN A 108 15.49 -0.60 9.52
N GLU A 109 15.52 -1.84 9.04
CA GLU A 109 15.50 -2.16 7.62
C GLU A 109 14.57 -3.34 7.30
N SER A 110 14.22 -3.51 6.02
CA SER A 110 13.45 -4.62 5.46
C SER A 110 12.14 -4.92 6.19
N PRO A 111 11.24 -3.92 6.38
CA PRO A 111 9.99 -4.13 7.09
C PRO A 111 9.04 -5.02 6.29
N SER A 112 8.32 -5.91 6.99
CA SER A 112 7.32 -6.78 6.40
C SER A 112 6.12 -6.93 7.32
N TRP A 113 4.91 -6.77 6.78
CA TRP A 113 3.69 -7.04 7.53
C TRP A 113 3.48 -8.53 7.73
N SER A 114 3.02 -8.89 8.93
CA SER A 114 2.38 -10.16 9.20
C SER A 114 1.13 -10.36 8.32
N PRO A 115 0.77 -11.60 7.95
CA PRO A 115 -0.40 -11.86 7.11
C PRO A 115 -1.74 -11.41 7.70
N ASP A 116 -1.85 -11.31 9.04
CA ASP A 116 -3.05 -10.79 9.71
C ASP A 116 -3.03 -9.27 9.91
N GLY A 117 -1.93 -8.61 9.53
CA GLY A 117 -1.75 -7.16 9.59
C GLY A 117 -1.62 -6.60 11.00
N ARG A 118 -1.36 -7.44 12.00
CA ARG A 118 -1.22 -7.02 13.41
C ARG A 118 0.20 -6.70 13.84
N GLN A 119 1.17 -7.17 13.08
CA GLN A 119 2.58 -7.06 13.40
C GLN A 119 3.41 -6.70 12.18
N ILE A 120 4.57 -6.12 12.43
CA ILE A 120 5.61 -5.83 11.44
C ILE A 120 6.92 -6.46 11.91
N ALA A 121 7.48 -7.34 11.10
CA ALA A 121 8.84 -7.86 11.28
C ALA A 121 9.84 -6.98 10.54
N PHE A 122 11.04 -6.80 11.08
CA PHE A 122 12.09 -5.99 10.46
C PHE A 122 13.47 -6.36 11.00
N VAL A 123 14.52 -5.92 10.30
CA VAL A 123 15.91 -6.11 10.70
C VAL A 123 16.39 -4.87 11.47
N SER A 124 17.11 -5.06 12.58
CA SER A 124 17.72 -3.96 13.33
C SER A 124 19.07 -4.33 13.92
N ASP A 125 19.98 -3.36 14.02
CA ASP A 125 21.28 -3.47 14.69
C ASP A 125 21.35 -2.75 16.04
N ARG A 126 20.18 -2.48 16.64
CA ARG A 126 20.01 -1.75 17.91
C ARG A 126 20.83 -2.31 19.08
N ASP A 127 21.18 -3.60 19.01
CA ASP A 127 21.91 -4.32 20.04
C ASP A 127 23.36 -4.65 19.61
N TRP A 128 23.90 -3.91 18.62
CA TRP A 128 25.25 -3.97 18.06
C TRP A 128 25.53 -5.08 17.05
N ASN A 129 24.51 -5.80 16.62
CA ASN A 129 24.54 -6.73 15.50
C ASN A 129 23.15 -6.85 14.88
N TYR A 130 23.05 -7.24 13.61
CA TYR A 130 21.76 -7.32 12.93
C TYR A 130 20.94 -8.55 13.38
N GLU A 131 19.74 -8.32 13.91
CA GLU A 131 18.74 -9.36 14.17
C GLU A 131 17.35 -9.02 13.63
N ILE A 132 16.43 -9.97 13.72
CA ILE A 132 15.01 -9.80 13.38
C ILE A 132 14.24 -9.41 14.63
N TYR A 133 13.51 -8.31 14.53
CA TYR A 133 12.60 -7.80 15.55
C TYR A 133 11.16 -7.81 15.02
N VAL A 134 10.21 -7.82 15.94
CA VAL A 134 8.77 -7.72 15.64
C VAL A 134 8.16 -6.63 16.51
N MET A 135 7.28 -5.82 15.94
CA MET A 135 6.44 -4.85 16.66
C MET A 135 4.96 -5.06 16.33
N ASP A 136 4.09 -4.62 17.23
CA ASP A 136 2.62 -4.62 17.08
C ASP A 136 2.09 -3.33 16.42
#